data_AF-A0A0H2MHB2-F1
#
_entry.id   AF-A0A0H2MHB2-F1
#
_cell.length_a   1.000
_cell.length_b   1.000
_cell.length_c   1.000
_cell.angle_alpha   90.00
_cell.angle_beta   90.00
_cell.angle_gamma   90.00
#
_symmetry.space_group_name_H-M   'P 1'
#
loop_
_entity.id
_entity.type
_entity.pdbx_description
1 polymer ?
#
loop_
_entity_poly.entity_id
_entity_poly.type
_entity_poly.pdbx_seq_one_letter_code
_entity_poly.pdbx_strand_id
1 'polypeptide(L)'
;MSDLPDAVLIACTHNAVRSPMAEGILKHLLGHKIFVDSVGVRSQEIDGFVIEVMDEIGIDISKHRAKNFTDLEDSSFDLIISLSPEAQHSAVEMTRTMACDVEFWHTFDPTLIEGSRETRLESYRQVRDFLKKKIEARFTLDLKPNL
;
A
#
# COMPACT_ATOMS: atom_id res chain seq x y z
N MET A 1 15.18 0.95 19.32
CA MET A 1 13.75 0.69 19.13
C MET A 1 13.29 1.74 18.15
N SER A 2 13.09 1.39 16.88
CA SER A 2 12.34 2.30 16.00
C SER A 2 10.88 2.18 16.42
N ASP A 3 10.36 3.22 17.06
CA ASP A 3 8.93 3.28 17.36
C ASP A 3 8.16 3.18 16.04
N LEU A 4 7.19 2.26 15.99
CA LEU A 4 6.31 2.13 14.83
C LEU A 4 5.51 3.45 14.69
N PRO A 5 5.27 3.96 13.47
CA PRO A 5 4.35 5.09 13.30
C PRO A 5 2.95 4.70 13.79
N ASP A 6 2.23 5.63 14.42
CA ASP A 6 0.86 5.39 14.89
C ASP A 6 -0.11 5.29 13.70
N ALA A 7 0.13 6.06 12.64
CA ALA A 7 -0.70 6.08 11.44
C ALA A 7 0.12 6.06 10.13
N VAL A 8 -0.21 5.12 9.24
CA VAL A 8 0.43 4.94 7.92
C VAL A 8 -0.60 5.08 6.78
N LEU A 9 -0.31 5.96 5.82
CA LEU A 9 -1.07 6.12 4.60
C LEU A 9 -0.33 5.53 3.41
N ILE A 10 -0.94 4.59 2.68
CA ILE A 10 -0.38 4.07 1.44
C ILE A 10 -1.00 4.80 0.23
N ALA A 11 -0.17 5.40 -0.61
CA ALA A 11 -0.64 6.16 -1.78
C ALA A 11 -0.17 5.54 -3.10
N CYS A 12 -1.08 5.35 -4.06
CA CYS A 12 -0.72 5.06 -5.45
C CYS A 12 -1.51 5.92 -6.44
N THR A 13 -1.51 5.58 -7.72
CA THR A 13 -2.19 6.42 -8.72
C THR A 13 -3.72 6.34 -8.64
N HIS A 14 -4.31 5.14 -8.48
CA HIS A 14 -5.76 4.93 -8.63
C HIS A 14 -6.46 4.32 -7.41
N ASN A 15 -5.71 3.96 -6.36
CA ASN A 15 -6.22 3.19 -5.23
C ASN A 15 -6.93 1.86 -5.58
N ALA A 16 -6.57 1.26 -6.71
CA ALA A 16 -7.22 0.06 -7.23
C ALA A 16 -6.35 -1.21 -7.21
N VAL A 17 -5.01 -1.06 -7.15
CA VAL A 17 -4.05 -2.17 -7.32
C VAL A 17 -2.98 -2.19 -6.22
N ARG A 18 -1.94 -1.38 -6.37
CA ARG A 18 -0.76 -1.41 -5.50
C ARG A 18 -1.08 -1.03 -4.05
N SER A 19 -1.83 0.06 -3.85
CA SER A 19 -2.09 0.54 -2.51
C SER A 19 -3.11 -0.29 -1.72
N PRO A 20 -4.20 -0.86 -2.31
CA PRO A 20 -5.03 -1.84 -1.59
C PRO A 20 -4.26 -3.11 -1.19
N MET A 21 -3.36 -3.62 -2.03
CA MET A 21 -2.50 -4.75 -1.67
C MET A 21 -1.64 -4.41 -0.45
N ALA A 22 -0.92 -3.29 -0.51
CA ALA A 22 -0.05 -2.87 0.59
C ALA A 22 -0.83 -2.58 1.88
N GLU A 23 -2.00 -1.94 1.78
CA GLU A 23 -2.90 -1.73 2.92
C GLU A 23 -3.33 -3.05 3.54
N GLY A 24 -3.83 -3.99 2.74
CA GLY A 24 -4.28 -5.30 3.21
C GLY A 24 -3.16 -6.08 3.89
N ILE A 25 -1.96 -6.10 3.30
CA ILE A 25 -0.79 -6.77 3.89
C ILE A 25 -0.40 -6.10 5.22
N LEU A 26 -0.31 -4.77 5.26
CA LEU A 26 0.11 -4.06 6.46
C LEU A 26 -0.92 -4.18 7.58
N LYS A 27 -2.23 -4.11 7.26
CA LYS A 27 -3.32 -4.38 8.22
C LYS A 27 -3.27 -5.80 8.76
N HIS A 28 -3.02 -6.79 7.90
CA HIS A 28 -2.90 -8.18 8.31
C HIS A 28 -1.76 -8.39 9.32
N LEU A 29 -0.62 -7.72 9.13
CA LEU A 29 0.54 -7.85 10.02
C LEU A 29 0.44 -6.99 11.29
N LEU A 30 -0.01 -5.74 11.17
CA LEU A 30 0.15 -4.70 12.19
C LEU A 30 -1.11 -3.87 12.46
N GLY A 31 -2.26 -4.20 11.88
CA GLY A 31 -3.50 -3.41 12.05
C GLY A 31 -4.05 -3.34 13.49
N HIS A 32 -3.49 -4.14 14.41
CA HIS A 32 -3.79 -4.06 15.85
C HIS A 32 -2.87 -3.08 16.62
N LYS A 33 -1.85 -2.53 15.96
CA LYS A 33 -0.85 -1.62 16.53
C LYS A 33 -0.82 -0.26 15.85
N ILE A 34 -1.03 -0.23 14.54
CA ILE A 34 -0.95 0.99 13.73
C ILE A 34 -2.25 1.18 12.96
N PHE A 35 -2.69 2.42 12.83
CA PHE A 35 -3.74 2.79 11.90
C PHE A 35 -3.18 2.73 10.48
N VAL A 36 -3.88 2.03 9.59
CA VAL A 36 -3.45 1.89 8.19
C VAL A 36 -4.60 2.29 7.29
N ASP A 37 -4.29 3.10 6.31
CA ASP A 37 -5.24 3.45 5.26
C ASP A 37 -4.57 3.55 3.89
N SER A 38 -5.36 3.60 2.82
CA SER A 38 -4.83 3.89 1.50
C SER A 38 -5.67 4.84 0.66
N VAL A 39 -4.97 5.54 -0.23
CA VAL A 39 -5.57 6.49 -1.18
C VAL A 39 -4.90 6.40 -2.55
N GLY A 40 -5.51 7.08 -3.51
CA GLY A 40 -4.96 7.32 -4.82
C GLY A 40 -4.95 8.81 -5.14
N VAL A 41 -4.14 9.20 -6.12
CA VAL A 41 -4.30 10.52 -6.76
C VAL A 41 -5.70 10.64 -7.36
N ARG A 42 -6.20 9.52 -7.90
CA ARG A 42 -7.58 9.29 -8.30
C ARG A 42 -8.11 8.04 -7.60
N SER A 43 -9.41 7.89 -7.50
CA SER A 43 -10.07 6.68 -7.01
C SER A 43 -10.68 5.89 -8.17
N GLN A 44 -10.41 4.59 -8.23
CA GLN A 44 -10.99 3.65 -9.18
C GLN A 44 -11.38 2.37 -8.43
N GLU A 45 -12.44 1.70 -8.85
CA GLU A 45 -12.83 0.41 -8.28
C GLU A 45 -11.65 -0.57 -8.26
N ILE A 46 -11.59 -1.37 -7.19
CA ILE A 46 -10.54 -2.37 -7.00
C ILE A 46 -10.53 -3.37 -8.16
N ASP A 47 -9.34 -3.68 -8.67
CA ASP A 47 -9.18 -4.63 -9.77
C ASP A 47 -9.39 -6.07 -9.26
N GLY A 48 -10.16 -6.87 -10.01
CA GLY A 48 -10.49 -8.24 -9.62
C GLY A 48 -9.28 -9.16 -9.46
N PHE A 49 -8.19 -8.95 -10.21
CA PHE A 49 -6.95 -9.71 -10.02
C PHE A 49 -6.27 -9.39 -8.69
N VAL A 50 -6.48 -8.20 -8.15
CA VAL A 50 -5.93 -7.79 -6.85
C VAL A 50 -6.60 -8.58 -5.74
N ILE A 51 -7.93 -8.71 -5.82
CA ILE A 51 -8.70 -9.56 -4.90
C ILE A 51 -8.21 -11.01 -5.01
N GLU A 52 -8.09 -11.53 -6.24
CA GLU A 52 -7.68 -12.91 -6.49
C GLU A 52 -6.30 -13.23 -5.89
N VAL A 53 -5.26 -12.42 -6.20
CA VAL A 53 -3.90 -12.71 -5.69
C VAL A 53 -3.75 -12.46 -4.20
N MET A 54 -4.59 -11.62 -3.60
CA MET A 54 -4.57 -11.37 -2.15
C MET A 54 -5.29 -12.49 -1.39
N ASP A 55 -6.37 -13.04 -1.95
CA ASP A 55 -7.05 -14.22 -1.42
C ASP A 55 -6.14 -15.47 -1.42
N GLU A 56 -5.24 -15.61 -2.42
CA GLU A 56 -4.22 -16.68 -2.44
C GLU A 56 -3.33 -16.73 -1.18
N ILE A 57 -3.15 -15.60 -0.50
CA ILE A 57 -2.39 -15.51 0.77
C ILE A 57 -3.30 -15.34 2.00
N GLY A 58 -4.61 -15.53 1.84
CA GLY A 58 -5.61 -15.45 2.92
C GLY A 58 -5.96 -14.03 3.36
N ILE A 59 -5.76 -13.02 2.51
CA ILE A 59 -6.08 -11.62 2.80
C ILE A 59 -7.25 -11.17 1.93
N ASP A 60 -8.46 -11.15 2.50
CA ASP A 60 -9.65 -10.65 1.83
C ASP A 60 -9.68 -9.12 1.81
N ILE A 61 -9.58 -8.54 0.62
CA ILE A 61 -9.75 -7.11 0.35
C ILE A 61 -10.94 -6.80 -0.57
N SER A 62 -11.85 -7.74 -0.75
CA SER A 62 -13.03 -7.58 -1.63
C SER A 62 -13.96 -6.43 -1.21
N LYS A 63 -13.90 -6.04 0.07
CA LYS A 63 -14.67 -4.91 0.63
C LYS A 63 -13.92 -3.58 0.59
N HIS A 64 -12.73 -3.53 -0.03
CA HIS A 64 -11.96 -2.30 -0.19
C HIS A 64 -12.81 -1.21 -0.84
N ARG A 65 -12.70 0.02 -0.34
CA ARG A 65 -13.33 1.18 -0.95
C ARG A 65 -12.26 2.16 -1.39
N ALA A 66 -12.22 2.38 -2.70
CA ALA A 66 -11.24 3.27 -3.29
C ALA A 66 -11.47 4.71 -2.84
N LYS A 67 -10.39 5.36 -2.41
CA LYS A 67 -10.37 6.76 -1.97
C LYS A 67 -9.31 7.55 -2.71
N ASN A 68 -9.54 8.86 -2.80
CA ASN A 68 -8.54 9.83 -3.21
C ASN A 68 -8.09 10.68 -2.01
N PHE A 69 -7.06 11.50 -2.20
CA PHE A 69 -6.51 12.35 -1.13
C PHE A 69 -7.51 13.35 -0.51
N THR A 70 -8.54 13.77 -1.24
CA THR A 70 -9.59 14.67 -0.73
C THR A 70 -10.66 13.95 0.08
N ASP A 71 -10.69 12.62 0.02
CA ASP A 71 -11.59 11.79 0.86
C ASP A 71 -10.97 11.47 2.22
N LEU A 72 -9.71 11.85 2.44
CA LEU A 72 -9.10 11.85 3.76
C LEU A 72 -9.76 12.97 4.55
N GLU A 73 -10.61 12.61 5.52
CA GLU A 73 -11.21 13.54 6.48
C GLU A 73 -10.11 14.22 7.33
N ASP A 74 -10.40 14.69 8.54
CA ASP A 74 -9.39 15.25 9.48
C ASP A 74 -8.39 14.19 10.02
N SER A 75 -8.04 13.19 9.21
CA SER A 75 -7.08 12.12 9.53
C SER A 75 -5.65 12.63 9.40
N SER A 76 -4.87 12.48 10.48
CA SER A 76 -3.43 12.71 10.50
C SER A 76 -2.66 11.40 10.34
N PHE A 77 -1.60 11.42 9.55
CA PHE A 77 -0.70 10.28 9.36
C PHE A 77 0.73 10.68 9.72
N ASP A 78 1.49 9.76 10.32
CA ASP A 78 2.90 10.00 10.63
C ASP A 78 3.81 9.64 9.45
N LEU A 79 3.36 8.69 8.62
CA LEU A 79 4.12 8.17 7.48
C LEU A 79 3.22 7.98 6.26
N ILE A 80 3.62 8.56 5.13
CA ILE A 80 3.01 8.29 3.83
C ILE A 80 3.99 7.45 2.99
N ILE A 81 3.52 6.29 2.50
CA ILE A 81 4.27 5.43 1.59
C ILE A 81 3.68 5.57 0.18
N SER A 82 4.42 6.23 -0.69
CA SER A 82 4.04 6.41 -2.10
C SER A 82 4.59 5.28 -2.98
N LEU A 83 3.72 4.72 -3.83
CA LEU A 83 4.01 3.55 -4.68
C LEU A 83 4.17 3.88 -6.17
N SER A 84 3.85 5.11 -6.56
CA SER A 84 4.02 5.64 -7.93
C SER A 84 4.59 7.07 -7.89
N PRO A 85 5.29 7.51 -8.95
CA PRO A 85 5.84 8.86 -9.01
C PRO A 85 4.77 9.96 -8.87
N GLU A 86 3.58 9.72 -9.44
CA GLU A 86 2.46 10.65 -9.33
C GLU A 86 1.97 10.79 -7.89
N ALA A 87 1.81 9.67 -7.19
CA ALA A 87 1.41 9.66 -5.77
C ALA A 87 2.48 10.27 -4.87
N GLN A 88 3.77 10.12 -5.20
CA GLN A 88 4.86 10.74 -4.48
C GLN A 88 4.75 12.27 -4.53
N HIS A 89 4.42 12.84 -5.69
CA HIS A 89 4.23 14.28 -5.83
C HIS A 89 3.10 14.78 -4.91
N SER A 90 1.94 14.10 -4.93
CA SER A 90 0.83 14.44 -4.03
C SER A 90 1.19 14.29 -2.55
N ALA A 91 1.91 13.22 -2.17
CA ALA A 91 2.34 13.00 -0.80
C ALA A 91 3.29 14.09 -0.30
N VAL A 92 4.25 14.52 -1.14
CA VAL A 92 5.17 15.63 -0.79
C VAL A 92 4.42 16.95 -0.61
N GLU A 93 3.38 17.21 -1.39
CA GLU A 93 2.56 18.42 -1.19
C GLU A 93 1.79 18.39 0.13
N MET A 94 1.35 17.20 0.60
CA MET A 94 0.72 17.08 1.92
C MET A 94 1.66 17.41 3.09
N THR A 95 2.97 17.20 2.94
CA THR A 95 3.92 17.52 4.03
C THR A 95 4.01 19.02 4.32
N ARG A 96 3.45 19.87 3.45
CA ARG A 96 3.39 21.32 3.68
C ARG A 96 2.39 21.70 4.78
N THR A 97 1.37 20.87 5.00
CA THR A 97 0.26 21.14 5.93
C THR A 97 0.13 20.07 7.01
N MET A 98 0.72 18.89 6.83
CA MET A 98 0.74 17.79 7.79
C MET A 98 2.18 17.38 8.12
N ALA A 99 2.52 17.32 9.41
CA ALA A 99 3.82 16.84 9.86
C ALA A 99 3.90 15.31 9.71
N CYS A 100 4.39 14.86 8.56
CA CYS A 100 4.50 13.44 8.22
C CYS A 100 5.77 13.17 7.40
N ASP A 101 6.34 11.99 7.58
CA ASP A 101 7.42 11.49 6.75
C ASP A 101 6.86 10.90 5.44
N VAL A 102 7.66 10.98 4.37
CA VAL A 102 7.28 10.41 3.07
C VAL A 102 8.36 9.44 2.60
N GLU A 103 7.95 8.22 2.31
CA GLU A 103 8.77 7.22 1.64
C GLU A 103 8.26 6.95 0.23
N PHE A 104 9.21 6.74 -0.69
CA PHE A 104 8.89 6.32 -2.05
C PHE A 104 9.38 4.89 -2.29
N TRP A 105 8.43 3.98 -2.49
CA TRP A 105 8.69 2.61 -2.89
C TRP A 105 8.30 2.46 -4.34
N HIS A 106 9.25 2.67 -5.24
CA HIS A 106 9.01 2.51 -6.67
C HIS A 106 8.45 1.11 -6.96
N THR A 107 7.17 1.05 -7.30
CA THR A 107 6.44 -0.20 -7.49
C THR A 107 5.93 -0.24 -8.92
N PHE A 108 6.34 -1.29 -9.63
CA PHE A 108 5.92 -1.56 -11.00
C PHE A 108 4.39 -1.63 -11.13
N ASP A 109 3.85 -1.19 -12.27
CA ASP A 109 2.41 -1.18 -12.53
C ASP A 109 1.97 -2.43 -13.31
N PRO A 110 1.32 -3.42 -12.67
CA PRO A 110 1.03 -4.69 -13.31
C PRO A 110 -0.09 -4.59 -14.35
N THR A 111 -0.83 -3.47 -14.38
CA THR A 111 -1.87 -3.21 -15.39
C THR A 111 -1.29 -2.99 -16.78
N LEU A 112 0.00 -2.67 -16.89
CA LEU A 112 0.71 -2.48 -18.16
C LEU A 112 1.14 -3.81 -18.80
N ILE A 113 1.00 -4.93 -18.08
CA ILE A 113 1.34 -6.25 -18.61
C ILE A 113 0.17 -6.81 -19.42
N GLU A 114 0.45 -7.05 -20.70
CA GLU A 114 -0.47 -7.73 -21.62
C GLU A 114 -0.15 -9.22 -21.71
N GLY A 115 -1.15 -10.03 -22.09
CA GLY A 115 -0.99 -11.45 -22.32
C GLY A 115 -2.13 -12.29 -21.76
N SER A 116 -1.84 -13.57 -21.52
CA SER A 116 -2.81 -14.50 -20.95
C SER A 116 -3.23 -14.10 -19.53
N ARG A 117 -4.38 -14.61 -19.07
CA ARG A 117 -4.84 -14.41 -17.68
C ARG A 117 -3.76 -14.79 -16.66
N GLU A 118 -3.10 -15.93 -16.85
CA GLU A 118 -2.02 -16.37 -15.95
C GLU A 118 -0.80 -15.46 -15.99
N THR A 119 -0.42 -14.95 -17.18
CA THR A 119 0.66 -13.96 -17.31
C THR A 119 0.34 -12.69 -16.53
N ARG A 120 -0.91 -12.24 -16.59
CA ARG A 120 -1.38 -11.06 -15.84
C ARG A 120 -1.41 -11.37 -14.34
N LEU A 121 -2.01 -12.46 -13.90
CA LEU A 121 -2.01 -12.83 -12.48
C LEU A 121 -0.59 -12.92 -11.90
N GLU A 122 0.35 -13.47 -12.66
CA GLU A 122 1.75 -13.55 -12.23
C GLU A 122 2.38 -12.16 -12.01
N SER A 123 2.08 -11.17 -12.85
CA SER A 123 2.58 -9.80 -12.62
C SER A 123 1.97 -9.17 -11.36
N TYR A 124 0.71 -9.47 -11.04
CA TYR A 124 0.06 -9.04 -9.81
C TYR A 124 0.66 -9.73 -8.57
N ARG A 125 0.96 -11.04 -8.65
CA ARG A 125 1.67 -11.78 -7.59
C ARG A 125 3.06 -11.20 -7.33
N GLN A 126 3.81 -10.85 -8.38
CA GLN A 126 5.13 -10.21 -8.22
C GLN A 126 5.03 -8.88 -7.46
N VAL A 127 4.01 -8.07 -7.73
CA VAL A 127 3.76 -6.82 -7.00
C VAL A 127 3.37 -7.08 -5.55
N ARG A 128 2.44 -8.01 -5.30
CA ARG A 128 2.06 -8.46 -3.94
C ARG A 128 3.28 -8.87 -3.13
N ASP A 129 4.11 -9.75 -3.69
CA ASP A 129 5.27 -10.33 -3.01
C ASP A 129 6.38 -9.28 -2.79
N PHE A 130 6.57 -8.36 -3.73
CA PHE A 130 7.45 -7.22 -3.57
C PHE A 130 7.00 -6.32 -2.40
N LEU A 131 5.72 -5.95 -2.37
CA LEU A 131 5.15 -5.12 -1.31
C LEU A 131 5.24 -5.81 0.04
N LYS A 132 4.91 -7.10 0.12
CA LYS A 132 5.04 -7.91 1.34
C LYS A 132 6.47 -7.87 1.90
N LYS A 133 7.47 -8.14 1.06
CA LYS A 133 8.89 -8.09 1.46
C LYS A 133 9.31 -6.69 1.93
N LYS A 134 8.85 -5.63 1.25
CA LYS A 134 9.13 -4.24 1.65
C LYS A 134 8.51 -3.89 2.99
N ILE A 135 7.25 -4.28 3.22
CA ILE A 135 6.52 -4.08 4.47
C ILE A 135 7.22 -4.82 5.62
N GLU A 136 7.54 -6.10 5.42
CA GLU A 136 8.28 -6.89 6.42
C GLU A 136 9.62 -6.24 6.74
N ALA A 137 10.42 -5.88 5.73
CA ALA A 137 11.68 -5.21 5.96
C ALA A 137 11.53 -3.86 6.70
N ARG A 138 10.51 -3.06 6.39
CA ARG A 138 10.34 -1.73 6.98
C ARG A 138 9.82 -1.75 8.41
N PHE A 139 8.88 -2.65 8.70
CA PHE A 139 8.12 -2.63 9.96
C PHE A 139 8.45 -3.80 10.90
N THR A 140 9.23 -4.78 10.46
CA THR A 140 9.57 -5.98 11.27
C THR A 140 11.07 -6.18 11.51
N LEU A 141 11.90 -5.15 11.28
CA LEU A 141 13.32 -5.18 11.67
C LEU A 141 13.50 -5.04 13.20
N ASP A 142 13.08 -6.07 13.92
CA ASP A 142 13.81 -6.70 15.04
C ASP A 142 13.34 -8.16 15.28
N LEU A 143 13.01 -8.91 14.21
CA LEU A 143 12.90 -10.38 14.27
C LEU A 143 14.27 -11.06 14.03
N LYS A 144 15.36 -10.50 14.55
CA LYS A 144 16.59 -11.29 14.71
C LYS A 144 16.43 -12.12 16.00
N PRO A 145 16.41 -13.46 15.95
CA PRO A 145 16.63 -14.22 17.17
C PRO A 145 18.01 -13.83 17.68
N ASN A 146 18.08 -13.46 18.96
CA ASN A 146 19.35 -13.37 19.67
C ASN A 146 20.09 -14.70 19.47
N LEU A 147 21.21 -14.65 18.74
CA LEU A 147 22.22 -15.71 18.67
C LEU A 147 23.31 -15.39 19.69
#